data_AF-A0A7S2RX67-F1
#
_entry.id   AF-A0A7S2RX67-F1
#
_cell.length_a   1.000
_cell.length_b   1.000
_cell.length_c   1.000
_cell.angle_alpha   90.00
_cell.angle_beta   90.00
_cell.angle_gamma   90.00
#
_symmetry.space_group_name_H-M   'P 1'
#
loop_
_entity.id
_entity.type
_entity.pdbx_description
1 polymer ?
#
loop_
_entity_poly.entity_id
_entity_poly.type
_entity_poly.pdbx_seq_one_letter_code
_entity_poly.pdbx_strand_id
1 'polypeptide(L)'
;HVPSDDDNDTDELLKTADWLILTMLEMDMAKGIWNYFRLQDIQTNPWDAMACVTAYLSKEWNDPKRGRPTNMEDFKSYIDKDLVHSWNSDNLEQHIQVTAVLDPLTEFTQRVIPVLLILRDQLHLPLTLILAPSSSSEPETTSTSTKRGIPLTSHYRFVLDQEDGFFDHLPTNHILTLRLDVPEQWDVQQTFSIQDTDNLECDVHHCGDDDSNDTPYHTSIEYG
;
A
#
# COMPACT_ATOMS: atom_id res chain seq x y z
N HIS A 1 -1.89 13.14 75.98
CA HIS A 1 -1.17 13.41 74.72
C HIS A 1 -1.65 12.36 73.75
N VAL A 2 -2.63 12.73 72.93
CA VAL A 2 -3.18 11.89 71.86
C VAL A 2 -2.54 12.40 70.59
N PRO A 3 -1.80 11.58 69.80
CA PRO A 3 -1.33 12.00 68.50
C PRO A 3 -2.54 12.07 67.57
N SER A 4 -2.71 13.25 66.98
CA SER A 4 -3.68 13.59 65.95
C SER A 4 -3.48 12.79 64.67
N ASP A 5 -4.59 12.50 64.02
CA ASP A 5 -4.73 11.86 62.72
C ASP A 5 -3.87 12.55 61.65
N ASP A 6 -2.84 11.84 61.16
CA ASP A 6 -2.25 12.09 59.85
C ASP A 6 -3.08 11.30 58.82
N ASP A 7 -4.26 11.81 58.49
CA ASP A 7 -5.07 11.35 57.36
C ASP A 7 -4.42 11.84 56.06
N ASN A 8 -3.53 11.00 55.53
CA ASN A 8 -3.49 10.56 54.14
C ASN A 8 -3.93 11.57 53.05
N ASP A 9 -3.16 12.62 52.83
CA ASP A 9 -3.39 13.63 51.79
C ASP A 9 -2.76 13.22 50.45
N THR A 10 -3.13 12.05 49.91
CA THR A 10 -2.66 11.57 48.58
C THR A 10 -3.75 11.14 47.61
N ASP A 11 -5.03 11.43 47.90
CA ASP A 11 -6.17 10.99 47.07
C ASP A 11 -6.90 12.13 46.33
N GLU A 12 -6.37 13.37 46.27
CA GLU A 12 -7.01 14.48 45.53
C GLU A 12 -6.58 14.56 44.05
N LEU A 13 -6.39 13.42 43.40
CA LEU A 13 -5.81 13.34 42.05
C LEU A 13 -6.77 13.72 40.90
N LEU A 14 -8.09 13.77 41.13
CA LEU A 14 -9.09 14.16 40.12
C LEU A 14 -10.30 14.86 40.76
N LYS A 15 -10.49 16.16 40.49
CA LYS A 15 -11.66 16.94 40.93
C LYS A 15 -12.82 16.74 39.95
N THR A 16 -14.04 17.03 40.40
CA THR A 16 -15.26 16.95 39.56
C THR A 16 -15.18 17.81 38.30
N ALA A 17 -14.45 18.93 38.34
CA ALA A 17 -14.18 19.76 37.18
C ALA A 17 -13.28 19.06 36.14
N ASP A 18 -12.33 18.25 36.59
CA ASP A 18 -11.41 17.52 35.71
C ASP A 18 -12.14 16.43 34.92
N TRP A 19 -13.09 15.74 35.58
CA TRP A 19 -14.00 14.80 34.90
C TRP A 19 -14.85 15.47 33.83
N LEU A 20 -15.27 16.71 34.06
CA LEU A 20 -16.08 17.48 33.12
C LEU A 20 -15.25 17.91 31.90
N ILE A 21 -14.01 18.31 32.11
CA ILE A 21 -13.07 18.64 31.03
C ILE A 21 -12.72 17.39 30.21
N LEU A 22 -12.41 16.27 30.87
CA LEU A 22 -12.12 14.99 30.22
C LEU A 22 -13.29 14.50 29.36
N THR A 23 -14.52 14.56 29.89
CA THR A 23 -15.72 14.17 29.14
C THR A 23 -16.03 15.12 28.00
N MET A 24 -15.75 16.42 28.13
CA MET A 24 -15.90 17.39 27.03
C MET A 24 -14.95 17.12 25.87
N LEU A 25 -13.70 16.74 26.15
CA LEU A 25 -12.71 16.42 25.11
C LEU A 25 -13.07 15.14 24.35
N GLU A 26 -13.59 14.14 25.04
CA GLU A 26 -14.07 12.89 24.43
C GLU A 26 -15.41 13.05 23.69
N MET A 27 -16.20 14.07 24.07
CA MET A 27 -17.57 14.26 23.56
C MET A 27 -17.63 14.48 22.05
N ASP A 28 -16.63 15.09 21.44
CA ASP A 28 -16.66 15.36 20.00
C ASP A 28 -16.46 14.09 19.16
N MET A 29 -15.58 13.18 19.59
CA MET A 29 -15.45 11.86 18.97
C MET A 29 -16.73 11.03 19.17
N ALA A 30 -17.25 11.06 20.41
CA ALA A 30 -18.50 10.44 20.80
C ALA A 30 -19.71 10.89 19.97
N LYS A 31 -19.85 12.20 19.69
CA LYS A 31 -20.95 12.73 18.86
C LYS A 31 -20.90 12.22 17.42
N GLY A 32 -19.70 12.13 16.84
CA GLY A 32 -19.52 11.59 15.48
C GLY A 32 -19.96 10.13 15.39
N ILE A 33 -19.49 9.31 16.33
CA ILE A 33 -19.84 7.89 16.44
C ILE A 33 -21.35 7.71 16.70
N TRP A 34 -21.93 8.52 17.59
CA TRP A 34 -23.36 8.49 17.89
C TRP A 34 -24.22 8.79 16.66
N ASN A 35 -23.86 9.80 15.87
CA ASN A 35 -24.60 10.13 14.65
C ASN A 35 -24.54 8.99 13.63
N TYR A 36 -23.41 8.30 13.53
CA TYR A 36 -23.27 7.12 12.67
C TYR A 36 -24.13 5.95 13.19
N PHE A 37 -24.06 5.64 14.48
CA PHE A 37 -24.81 4.55 15.09
C PHE A 37 -26.31 4.79 15.13
N ARG A 38 -26.77 6.04 15.29
CA ARG A 38 -28.19 6.37 15.25
C ARG A 38 -28.83 6.03 13.89
N LEU A 39 -28.04 6.04 12.82
CA LEU A 39 -28.51 5.70 11.47
C LEU A 39 -28.53 4.19 11.20
N GLN A 40 -27.97 3.38 12.11
CA GLN A 40 -27.87 1.93 12.01
C GLN A 40 -28.75 1.27 13.09
N ASP A 41 -29.50 0.24 12.73
CA ASP A 41 -30.40 -0.46 13.68
C ASP A 41 -29.60 -1.44 14.56
N ILE A 42 -28.92 -0.90 15.57
CA ILE A 42 -28.01 -1.67 16.43
C ILE A 42 -28.78 -2.31 17.58
N GLN A 43 -28.70 -3.64 17.67
CA GLN A 43 -29.42 -4.47 18.65
C GLN A 43 -28.81 -4.45 20.08
N THR A 44 -27.68 -3.78 20.31
CA THR A 44 -26.95 -3.76 21.59
C THR A 44 -27.16 -2.46 22.38
N ASN A 45 -26.77 -2.45 23.67
CA ASN A 45 -26.78 -1.24 24.49
C ASN A 45 -25.92 -0.16 23.82
N PRO A 46 -26.51 0.97 23.40
CA PRO A 46 -25.82 1.93 22.54
C PRO A 46 -24.65 2.61 23.25
N TRP A 47 -24.68 2.69 24.58
CA TRP A 47 -23.59 3.26 25.38
C TRP A 47 -22.36 2.36 25.42
N ASP A 48 -22.55 1.04 25.51
CA ASP A 48 -21.45 0.08 25.51
C ASP A 48 -20.82 0.00 24.12
N ALA A 49 -21.65 -0.03 23.06
CA ALA A 49 -21.18 0.01 21.68
C ALA A 49 -20.37 1.29 21.39
N MET A 50 -20.88 2.43 21.86
CA MET A 50 -20.20 3.72 21.73
C MET A 50 -18.88 3.74 22.49
N ALA A 51 -18.83 3.31 23.74
CA ALA A 51 -17.60 3.25 24.53
C ALA A 51 -16.55 2.32 23.89
N CYS A 52 -16.96 1.14 23.40
CA CYS A 52 -16.08 0.21 22.70
C CYS A 52 -15.50 0.82 21.41
N VAL A 53 -16.32 1.48 20.59
CA VAL A 53 -15.85 2.08 19.34
C VAL A 53 -14.98 3.31 19.57
N THR A 54 -15.31 4.18 20.52
CA THR A 54 -14.46 5.32 20.89
C THR A 54 -13.10 4.84 21.39
N ALA A 55 -13.06 3.79 22.23
CA ALA A 55 -11.80 3.20 22.72
C ALA A 55 -10.98 2.54 21.59
N TYR A 56 -11.63 1.92 20.61
CA TYR A 56 -10.94 1.35 19.45
C TYR A 56 -10.32 2.44 18.57
N LEU A 57 -11.10 3.46 18.21
CA LEU A 57 -10.65 4.54 17.32
C LEU A 57 -9.57 5.42 17.96
N SER A 58 -9.66 5.69 19.26
CA SER A 58 -8.64 6.46 19.98
C SER A 58 -7.29 5.74 20.03
N LYS A 59 -7.28 4.40 20.02
CA LYS A 59 -6.05 3.61 19.91
C LYS A 59 -5.40 3.74 18.53
N GLU A 60 -6.20 3.78 17.46
CA GLU A 60 -5.68 3.91 16.10
C GLU A 60 -5.13 5.31 15.80
N TRP A 61 -5.71 6.35 16.40
CA TRP A 61 -5.30 7.74 16.17
C TRP A 61 -3.91 8.08 16.74
N ASN A 62 -3.46 7.34 17.75
CA ASN A 62 -2.21 7.62 18.47
C ASN A 62 -0.97 6.89 17.93
N ASP A 63 -1.07 6.12 16.85
CA ASP A 63 0.09 5.50 16.20
C ASP A 63 0.69 6.46 15.15
N PRO A 64 1.85 7.10 15.42
CA PRO A 64 2.48 8.04 14.49
C PRO A 64 2.96 7.38 13.19
N LYS A 65 3.02 6.05 13.12
CA LYS A 65 3.38 5.31 11.91
C LYS A 65 2.19 5.05 11.00
N ARG A 66 0.96 5.19 11.50
CA ARG A 66 -0.26 5.05 10.70
C ARG A 66 -0.67 6.43 10.20
N GLY A 67 -0.69 6.60 8.88
CA GLY A 67 -1.10 7.85 8.24
C GLY A 67 -2.48 8.29 8.73
N ARG A 68 -2.70 9.61 8.78
CA ARG A 68 -3.96 10.19 9.26
C ARG A 68 -5.13 9.61 8.43
N PRO A 69 -6.16 9.02 9.06
CA PRO A 69 -7.29 8.47 8.33
C PRO A 69 -7.95 9.58 7.51
N THR A 70 -8.05 9.36 6.20
CA THR A 70 -8.69 10.29 5.26
C THR A 70 -10.10 9.80 5.01
N ASN A 71 -11.09 10.70 5.06
CA ASN A 71 -12.48 10.31 4.79
C ASN A 71 -12.65 9.94 3.31
N MET A 72 -12.90 8.67 3.03
CA MET A 72 -13.06 8.14 1.67
C MET A 72 -14.38 8.59 1.02
N GLU A 73 -15.40 8.93 1.82
CA GLU A 73 -16.72 9.31 1.29
C GLU A 73 -16.66 10.66 0.54
N ASP A 74 -15.91 11.62 1.09
CA ASP A 74 -15.71 12.92 0.45
C ASP A 74 -14.94 12.74 -0.88
N PHE A 75 -13.94 11.85 -0.89
CA PHE A 75 -13.11 11.58 -2.07
C PHE A 75 -13.94 11.00 -3.23
N LYS A 76 -14.85 10.05 -2.96
CA LYS A 76 -15.71 9.42 -3.98
C LYS A 76 -16.60 10.40 -4.74
N SER A 77 -16.92 11.55 -4.16
CA SER A 77 -17.81 12.53 -4.79
C SER A 77 -17.17 13.33 -5.94
N TYR A 78 -15.83 13.42 -5.97
CA TYR A 78 -15.08 14.24 -6.94
C TYR A 78 -14.50 13.45 -8.12
N ILE A 79 -14.63 12.13 -8.11
CA ILE A 79 -13.92 11.25 -9.03
C ILE A 79 -14.81 10.87 -10.21
N ASP A 80 -14.23 10.92 -11.41
CA ASP A 80 -14.87 10.43 -12.61
C ASP A 80 -15.12 8.91 -12.50
N LYS A 81 -16.36 8.50 -12.72
CA LYS A 81 -16.78 7.10 -12.57
C LYS A 81 -16.07 6.18 -13.55
N ASP A 82 -15.65 6.70 -14.71
CA ASP A 82 -14.96 5.92 -15.73
C ASP A 82 -13.53 5.54 -15.32
N LEU A 83 -12.95 6.25 -14.35
CA LEU A 83 -11.63 5.99 -13.79
C LEU A 83 -11.67 5.09 -12.54
N VAL A 84 -12.86 4.66 -12.13
CA VAL A 84 -13.06 3.80 -10.96
C VAL A 84 -13.45 2.40 -11.42
N HIS A 85 -12.68 1.43 -10.95
CA HIS A 85 -12.95 0.02 -11.19
C HIS A 85 -13.07 -0.70 -9.85
N SER A 86 -14.11 -1.52 -9.71
CA SER A 86 -14.38 -2.27 -8.49
C SER A 86 -14.59 -3.75 -8.79
N TRP A 87 -14.01 -4.61 -7.96
CA TRP A 87 -14.15 -6.06 -8.05
C TRP A 87 -14.54 -6.64 -6.68
N ASN A 88 -15.12 -7.83 -6.69
CA ASN A 88 -15.50 -8.62 -5.50
C ASN A 88 -16.36 -7.84 -4.48
N SER A 89 -17.13 -6.86 -4.93
CA SER A 89 -17.89 -5.94 -4.06
C SER A 89 -19.12 -6.57 -3.41
N ASP A 90 -19.51 -7.76 -3.86
CA ASP A 90 -20.72 -8.45 -3.41
C ASP A 90 -20.50 -9.23 -2.11
N ASN A 91 -19.25 -9.36 -1.66
CA ASN A 91 -18.88 -10.21 -0.53
C ASN A 91 -18.95 -9.43 0.80
N LEU A 92 -20.17 -9.24 1.29
CA LEU A 92 -20.47 -8.44 2.49
C LEU A 92 -19.86 -8.99 3.79
N GLU A 93 -19.34 -10.23 3.80
CA GLU A 93 -18.70 -10.84 4.98
C GLU A 93 -17.21 -10.50 5.10
N GLN A 94 -16.62 -9.82 4.12
CA GLN A 94 -15.20 -9.49 4.13
C GLN A 94 -14.91 -8.24 4.96
N HIS A 95 -14.07 -8.42 5.98
CA HIS A 95 -13.71 -7.37 6.95
C HIS A 95 -12.62 -6.41 6.45
N ILE A 96 -12.03 -6.69 5.29
CA ILE A 96 -10.91 -5.93 4.72
C ILE A 96 -11.32 -5.48 3.33
N GLN A 97 -11.39 -4.16 3.13
CA GLN A 97 -11.57 -3.53 1.83
C GLN A 97 -10.29 -2.82 1.41
N VAL A 98 -9.86 -3.04 0.17
CA VAL A 98 -8.67 -2.41 -0.39
C VAL A 98 -9.08 -1.36 -1.39
N THR A 99 -8.65 -0.11 -1.17
CA THR A 99 -8.80 0.96 -2.16
C THR A 99 -7.42 1.44 -2.57
N ALA A 100 -7.11 1.38 -3.86
CA ALA A 100 -5.84 1.81 -4.42
C ALA A 100 -6.08 3.00 -5.35
N VAL A 101 -5.38 4.11 -5.10
CA VAL A 101 -5.37 5.28 -5.99
C VAL A 101 -4.01 5.31 -6.66
N LEU A 102 -3.97 5.08 -7.96
CA LEU A 102 -2.73 4.86 -8.70
C LEU A 102 -2.65 5.72 -9.95
N ASP A 103 -1.47 6.25 -10.22
CA ASP A 103 -1.15 6.89 -11.49
C ASP A 103 -0.54 5.84 -12.43
N PRO A 104 -1.24 5.46 -13.53
CA PRO A 104 -0.79 4.40 -14.43
C PRO A 104 0.57 4.66 -15.08
N LEU A 105 1.06 5.91 -15.08
CA LEU A 105 2.33 6.29 -15.70
C LEU A 105 3.53 6.21 -14.75
N THR A 106 3.33 5.75 -13.51
CA THR A 106 4.39 5.66 -12.50
C THR A 106 4.97 4.25 -12.38
N GLU A 107 6.29 4.17 -12.16
CA GLU A 107 6.97 2.89 -11.89
C GLU A 107 6.41 2.18 -10.65
N PHE A 108 6.04 2.95 -9.62
CA PHE A 108 5.40 2.42 -8.42
C PHE A 108 4.12 1.65 -8.75
N THR A 109 3.29 2.18 -9.64
CA THR A 109 2.05 1.52 -10.06
C THR A 109 2.33 0.19 -10.74
N GLN A 110 3.35 0.12 -11.60
CA GLN A 110 3.76 -1.16 -12.21
C GLN A 110 4.18 -2.21 -11.18
N ARG A 111 4.89 -1.81 -10.13
CA ARG A 111 5.32 -2.72 -9.05
C ARG A 111 4.17 -3.23 -8.21
N VAL A 112 3.18 -2.39 -7.95
CA VAL A 112 2.06 -2.71 -7.05
C VAL A 112 0.94 -3.47 -7.75
N ILE A 113 0.75 -3.30 -9.07
CA ILE A 113 -0.32 -3.97 -9.82
C ILE A 113 -0.34 -5.49 -9.61
N PRO A 114 0.78 -6.24 -9.74
CA PRO A 114 0.74 -7.69 -9.53
C PRO A 114 0.28 -8.10 -8.13
N VAL A 115 0.64 -7.32 -7.11
CA VAL A 115 0.15 -7.53 -5.74
C VAL A 115 -1.36 -7.33 -5.69
N LEU A 116 -1.88 -6.26 -6.30
CA LEU A 116 -3.33 -6.02 -6.38
C LEU A 116 -4.07 -7.12 -7.14
N LEU A 117 -3.46 -7.70 -8.19
CA LEU A 117 -4.02 -8.84 -8.90
C LEU A 117 -4.12 -10.07 -7.99
N ILE A 118 -3.11 -10.35 -7.16
CA ILE A 118 -3.16 -11.43 -6.16
C ILE A 118 -4.27 -11.18 -5.14
N LEU A 119 -4.40 -9.95 -4.62
CA LEU A 119 -5.47 -9.58 -3.69
C LEU A 119 -6.87 -9.80 -4.32
N ARG A 120 -7.02 -9.51 -5.61
CA ARG A 120 -8.27 -9.67 -6.37
C ARG A 120 -8.58 -11.12 -6.72
N ASP A 121 -7.61 -11.84 -7.26
CA ASP A 121 -7.80 -13.13 -7.92
C ASP A 121 -7.61 -14.32 -6.98
N GLN A 122 -6.68 -14.23 -6.02
CA GLN A 122 -6.38 -15.33 -5.10
C GLN A 122 -7.09 -15.16 -3.76
N LEU A 123 -7.07 -13.95 -3.20
CA LEU A 123 -7.70 -13.66 -1.90
C LEU A 123 -9.16 -13.20 -2.03
N HIS A 124 -9.62 -12.94 -3.26
CA HIS A 124 -10.97 -12.48 -3.56
C HIS A 124 -11.43 -11.29 -2.70
N LEU A 125 -10.52 -10.38 -2.34
CA LEU A 125 -10.85 -9.23 -1.51
C LEU A 125 -11.61 -8.17 -2.31
N PRO A 126 -12.47 -7.36 -1.67
CA PRO A 126 -13.14 -6.24 -2.32
C PRO A 126 -12.07 -5.19 -2.65
N LEU A 127 -11.81 -5.02 -3.94
CA LEU A 127 -10.78 -4.12 -4.45
C LEU A 127 -11.44 -3.00 -5.25
N THR A 128 -11.12 -1.76 -4.89
CA THR A 128 -11.47 -0.56 -5.67
C THR A 128 -10.18 0.09 -6.18
N LEU A 129 -9.99 0.11 -7.49
CA LEU A 129 -8.90 0.81 -8.17
C LEU A 129 -9.41 2.14 -8.71
N ILE A 130 -8.68 3.21 -8.41
CA ILE A 130 -8.96 4.56 -8.90
C ILE A 130 -7.73 5.01 -9.69
N LEU A 131 -7.92 5.24 -10.98
CA LEU A 131 -6.86 5.74 -11.85
C LEU A 131 -6.80 7.26 -11.76
N ALA A 132 -5.68 7.78 -11.28
CA ALA A 132 -5.43 9.21 -11.11
C ALA A 132 -4.18 9.62 -11.90
N PRO A 133 -4.27 9.70 -13.24
CA PRO A 133 -3.13 10.13 -14.05
C PRO A 133 -2.77 11.57 -13.72
N SER A 134 -1.51 11.83 -13.37
CA SER A 134 -1.05 13.18 -13.07
C SER A 134 -0.98 14.00 -14.36
N SER A 135 -1.90 14.95 -14.53
CA SER A 135 -1.80 15.93 -15.60
C SER A 135 -0.75 16.99 -15.22
N SER A 136 0.55 16.68 -15.33
CA SER A 136 1.54 17.75 -15.25
C SER A 136 1.39 18.61 -16.51
N SER A 137 0.69 19.73 -16.40
CA SER A 137 0.72 20.81 -17.36
C SER A 137 1.98 21.63 -17.10
N GLU A 138 3.16 21.08 -17.38
CA GLU A 138 4.33 21.93 -17.59
C GLU A 138 4.25 22.48 -19.02
N PRO A 139 4.18 23.81 -19.21
CA PRO A 139 4.22 24.40 -20.53
C PRO A 139 5.59 24.13 -21.14
N GLU A 140 5.59 23.60 -22.37
CA GLU A 140 6.77 23.37 -23.21
C GLU A 140 7.52 24.69 -23.51
N THR A 141 8.28 25.22 -22.55
CA THR A 141 9.06 26.46 -22.74
C THR A 141 10.55 26.31 -22.47
N THR A 142 11.08 25.08 -22.46
CA THR A 142 12.53 24.85 -22.46
C THR A 142 12.92 23.95 -23.62
N SER A 143 13.51 24.61 -24.61
CA SER A 143 14.05 24.11 -25.86
C SER A 143 15.22 23.14 -25.64
N THR A 144 14.94 21.92 -25.20
CA THR A 144 15.92 20.82 -25.19
C THR A 144 15.17 19.51 -25.32
N SER A 145 14.70 19.15 -26.53
CA SER A 145 14.34 17.81 -27.05
C SER A 145 13.77 16.70 -26.14
N THR A 146 13.36 16.95 -24.91
CA THR A 146 12.63 16.03 -24.05
C THR A 146 11.17 16.11 -24.45
N LYS A 147 10.92 15.64 -25.68
CA LYS A 147 9.62 15.13 -26.10
C LYS A 147 9.05 14.39 -24.90
N ARG A 148 7.91 14.85 -24.41
CA ARG A 148 7.05 14.15 -23.45
C ARG A 148 6.68 12.80 -24.05
N GLY A 149 7.59 11.85 -23.92
CA GLY A 149 7.41 10.46 -24.29
C GLY A 149 7.10 9.74 -23.01
N ILE A 150 6.05 8.94 -23.02
CA ILE A 150 6.08 7.73 -22.23
C ILE A 150 7.28 6.95 -22.77
N PRO A 151 8.32 6.73 -21.95
CA PRO A 151 8.74 5.36 -21.82
C PRO A 151 8.86 5.07 -20.34
N LEU A 152 8.06 4.10 -19.89
CA LEU A 152 8.49 3.32 -18.74
C LEU A 152 9.85 2.75 -19.10
N THR A 153 10.91 3.30 -18.50
CA THR A 153 12.30 2.92 -18.72
C THR A 153 12.61 1.55 -18.13
N SER A 154 11.75 1.11 -17.21
CA SER A 154 11.88 -0.10 -16.42
C SER A 154 10.67 -0.98 -16.69
N HIS A 155 10.89 -2.28 -16.89
CA HIS A 155 9.84 -3.28 -16.98
C HIS A 155 9.83 -4.11 -15.71
N TYR A 156 8.69 -4.18 -15.03
CA TYR A 156 8.56 -4.95 -13.79
C TYR A 156 7.76 -6.22 -14.02
N ARG A 157 8.25 -7.31 -13.43
CA ARG A 157 7.50 -8.56 -13.29
C ARG A 157 7.57 -9.02 -11.84
N PHE A 158 6.42 -9.33 -11.29
CA PHE A 158 6.33 -9.95 -9.98
C PHE A 158 6.53 -11.44 -10.13
N VAL A 159 7.39 -11.98 -9.28
CA VAL A 159 7.73 -13.41 -9.25
C VAL A 159 7.35 -13.92 -7.87
N LEU A 160 6.50 -14.96 -7.84
CA LEU A 160 6.08 -15.63 -6.62
C LEU A 160 6.57 -17.09 -6.69
N ASP A 161 7.15 -17.56 -5.58
CA ASP A 161 7.59 -18.96 -5.41
C ASP A 161 8.62 -19.42 -6.47
N GLN A 162 8.40 -20.58 -7.11
CA GLN A 162 9.32 -21.19 -8.08
C GLN A 162 9.10 -20.73 -9.53
N GLU A 163 8.30 -19.68 -9.75
CA GLU A 163 8.07 -19.18 -11.11
C GLU A 163 9.28 -18.40 -11.63
N ASP A 164 9.56 -18.51 -12.92
CA ASP A 164 10.60 -17.72 -13.57
C ASP A 164 10.04 -16.37 -14.03
N GLY A 165 10.78 -15.30 -13.74
CA GLY A 165 10.50 -13.96 -14.25
C GLY A 165 10.82 -13.84 -15.74
N PHE A 166 9.88 -14.20 -16.61
CA PHE A 166 10.07 -14.12 -18.06
C PHE A 166 9.66 -12.75 -18.62
N PHE A 167 10.52 -12.15 -19.45
CA PHE A 167 10.23 -10.92 -20.19
C PHE A 167 10.23 -11.21 -21.69
N ASP A 168 9.12 -10.90 -22.36
CA ASP A 168 8.98 -10.99 -23.81
C ASP A 168 8.98 -9.60 -24.46
N HIS A 169 9.28 -9.58 -25.77
CA HIS A 169 9.17 -8.38 -26.60
C HIS A 169 9.95 -7.17 -26.07
N LEU A 170 11.11 -7.41 -25.46
CA LEU A 170 12.01 -6.37 -24.98
C LEU A 170 12.56 -5.52 -26.14
N PRO A 171 12.88 -4.23 -25.91
CA PRO A 171 13.45 -3.37 -26.93
C PRO A 171 14.82 -3.87 -27.41
N THR A 172 14.99 -4.03 -28.73
CA THR A 172 16.20 -4.66 -29.33
C THR A 172 17.33 -3.69 -29.69
N ASN A 173 17.28 -2.44 -29.23
CA ASN A 173 18.31 -1.43 -29.56
C ASN A 173 18.71 -0.63 -28.31
N HIS A 174 18.53 -1.23 -27.15
CA HIS A 174 18.80 -0.61 -25.85
C HIS A 174 19.61 -1.58 -25.00
N ILE A 175 20.55 -1.02 -24.25
CA ILE A 175 21.24 -1.74 -23.17
C ILE A 175 20.27 -1.82 -22.00
N LEU A 176 20.05 -3.04 -21.50
CA LEU A 176 19.15 -3.36 -20.41
C LEU A 176 19.95 -3.83 -19.19
N THR A 177 19.45 -3.51 -18.01
CA THR A 177 20.01 -3.95 -16.73
C THR A 177 18.96 -4.76 -15.99
N LEU A 178 19.30 -5.98 -15.61
CA LEU A 178 18.47 -6.81 -14.75
C LEU A 178 18.61 -6.36 -13.30
N ARG A 179 17.48 -6.05 -12.67
CA ARG A 179 17.43 -5.68 -11.25
C ARG A 179 16.35 -6.47 -10.52
N LEU A 180 16.68 -6.90 -9.31
CA LEU A 180 15.73 -7.48 -8.37
C LEU A 180 15.32 -6.42 -7.35
N ASP A 181 14.02 -6.12 -7.27
CA ASP A 181 13.46 -5.31 -6.21
C ASP A 181 12.93 -6.23 -5.11
N VAL A 182 13.74 -6.39 -4.06
CA VAL A 182 13.46 -7.29 -2.93
C VAL A 182 13.12 -6.49 -1.68
N PRO A 183 12.44 -7.11 -0.69
CA PRO A 183 12.23 -6.48 0.61
C PRO A 183 13.55 -6.03 1.25
N GLU A 184 13.51 -4.91 1.96
CA GLU A 184 14.70 -4.29 2.60
C GLU A 184 15.48 -5.25 3.51
N GLN A 185 14.80 -6.24 4.09
CA GLN A 185 15.39 -7.20 5.01
C GLN A 185 16.20 -8.30 4.32
N TRP A 186 16.15 -8.40 2.98
CA TRP A 186 16.76 -9.49 2.22
C TRP A 186 18.11 -9.06 1.65
N ASP A 187 19.10 -9.93 1.80
CA ASP A 187 20.37 -9.86 1.07
C ASP A 187 20.32 -10.89 -0.06
N VAL A 188 20.35 -10.41 -1.30
CA VAL A 188 20.18 -11.23 -2.50
C VAL A 188 21.38 -11.02 -3.42
N GLN A 189 21.97 -12.13 -3.84
CA GLN A 189 23.12 -12.14 -4.73
C GLN A 189 22.88 -13.10 -5.88
N GLN A 190 23.32 -12.69 -7.07
CA GLN A 190 23.29 -13.54 -8.26
C GLN A 190 24.23 -14.72 -8.06
N THR A 191 23.71 -15.94 -8.10
CA THR A 191 24.52 -17.16 -7.95
C THR A 191 25.22 -17.55 -9.24
N PHE A 192 24.53 -17.40 -10.39
CA PHE A 192 25.04 -17.80 -11.69
C PHE A 192 24.44 -16.93 -12.79
N SER A 193 25.26 -16.50 -13.75
CA SER A 193 24.83 -16.01 -15.06
C SER A 193 25.93 -16.27 -16.08
N ILE A 194 25.50 -16.58 -17.30
CA ILE A 194 26.39 -16.63 -18.47
C ILE A 194 26.61 -15.22 -19.01
N GLN A 195 25.59 -14.37 -18.91
CA GLN A 195 25.54 -13.03 -19.51
C GLN A 195 25.81 -11.93 -18.47
N ASP A 196 26.32 -10.77 -18.91
CA ASP A 196 26.45 -9.60 -18.05
C ASP A 196 25.06 -8.99 -17.77
N THR A 197 24.56 -9.18 -16.54
CA THR A 197 23.23 -8.72 -16.14
C THR A 197 23.11 -7.21 -16.06
N ASP A 198 24.22 -6.47 -16.08
CA ASP A 198 24.22 -5.02 -16.11
C ASP A 198 24.28 -4.43 -17.53
N ASN A 199 24.60 -5.22 -18.55
CA ASN A 199 24.78 -4.80 -19.95
C ASN A 199 24.10 -5.74 -20.96
N LEU A 200 22.83 -6.08 -20.75
CA LEU A 200 22.10 -6.97 -21.66
C LEU A 200 21.68 -6.23 -22.94
N GLU A 201 22.15 -6.69 -24.11
CA GLU A 201 21.64 -6.24 -25.41
C GLU A 201 20.78 -7.34 -26.05
N CYS A 202 19.61 -6.95 -26.59
CA CYS A 202 18.70 -7.88 -27.25
C CYS A 202 18.70 -7.64 -28.76
N ASP A 203 18.75 -8.70 -29.56
CA ASP A 203 18.41 -8.70 -30.98
C ASP A 203 17.11 -9.48 -31.22
N VAL A 204 16.65 -9.56 -32.47
CA VAL A 204 15.43 -10.27 -32.92
C VAL A 204 15.41 -11.74 -32.48
N HIS A 205 16.56 -12.34 -32.21
CA HIS A 205 16.69 -13.77 -31.94
C HIS A 205 17.21 -14.11 -30.55
N HIS A 206 18.00 -13.25 -29.90
CA HIS A 206 18.65 -13.55 -28.62
C HIS A 206 18.82 -12.29 -27.77
N CYS A 207 18.87 -12.44 -26.45
CA CYS A 207 19.26 -11.39 -25.51
C CYS A 207 20.52 -11.84 -24.75
N GLY A 208 21.59 -11.06 -24.85
CA GLY A 208 22.88 -11.34 -24.23
C GLY A 208 24.06 -10.87 -25.08
N ASP A 209 25.23 -10.85 -24.46
CA ASP A 209 26.52 -10.65 -25.09
C ASP A 209 26.89 -11.94 -25.84
N ASP A 210 26.85 -11.91 -27.18
CA ASP A 210 27.23 -13.02 -28.05
C ASP A 210 28.76 -13.24 -27.98
N ASP A 211 29.23 -14.08 -27.06
CA ASP A 211 30.48 -14.83 -27.26
C ASP A 211 30.11 -16.23 -27.74
N SER A 212 30.07 -16.37 -29.07
CA SER A 212 29.96 -17.66 -29.75
C SER A 212 31.19 -18.53 -29.45
N ASN A 213 31.23 -19.19 -28.28
CA ASN A 213 31.93 -20.46 -28.04
C ASN A 213 31.63 -21.04 -26.64
N ASP A 214 31.31 -22.33 -26.65
CA ASP A 214 31.56 -23.34 -25.60
C ASP A 214 30.52 -23.65 -24.49
N THR A 215 29.78 -24.73 -24.82
CA THR A 215 29.52 -25.97 -24.03
C THR A 215 28.30 -26.07 -23.09
N PRO A 216 27.58 -27.22 -23.12
CA PRO A 216 26.47 -27.49 -22.22
C PRO A 216 27.00 -28.16 -20.94
N TYR A 217 26.96 -27.46 -19.81
CA TYR A 217 27.14 -28.09 -18.50
C TYR A 217 25.82 -28.10 -17.74
N HIS A 218 25.18 -29.27 -17.79
CA HIS A 218 24.22 -29.73 -16.81
C HIS A 218 24.93 -29.81 -15.45
N THR A 219 24.48 -29.07 -14.43
CA THR A 219 24.69 -29.53 -13.06
C THR A 219 23.60 -29.03 -12.12
N SER A 220 22.91 -30.01 -11.52
CA SER A 220 21.95 -29.91 -10.44
C SER A 220 22.56 -29.24 -9.21
N ILE A 221 21.79 -28.43 -8.47
CA ILE A 221 22.17 -27.93 -7.15
C ILE A 221 21.33 -28.65 -6.09
N GLU A 222 22.04 -29.35 -5.20
CA GLU A 222 21.55 -29.82 -3.90
C GLU A 222 21.41 -28.64 -2.93
N TYR A 223 20.32 -28.61 -2.16
CA TYR A 223 20.15 -27.67 -1.06
C TYR A 223 20.91 -28.16 0.19
N GLY A 224 21.70 -27.27 0.78
CA GLY A 224 22.29 -27.39 2.12
C GLY A 224 21.71 -26.36 3.07
#